data_AF-A0A915YR41-F1
#
_entry.id   AF-A0A915YR41-F1
#
_cell.length_a   1.000
_cell.length_b   1.000
_cell.length_c   1.000
_cell.angle_alpha   90.00
_cell.angle_beta   90.00
_cell.angle_gamma   90.00
#
_symmetry.space_group_name_H-M   'P 1'
#
loop_
_entity.id
_entity.type
_entity.pdbx_description
1 polymer ?
#
loop_
_entity_poly.entity_id
_entity_poly.type
_entity_poly.pdbx_seq_one_letter_code
_entity_poly.pdbx_strand_id
1 'polypeptide(L)' 'MKTSSALSYEKHPGAIYTSRLLSFDNLPEPKNSDNYYEQNDNIISIECSEFFQIDISQLKISDKDQISESEG' A
#
# COMPACT_ATOMS: atom_id res chain seq x y z
N MET A 1 -29.54 -26.77 -13.67
CA MET A 1 -30.73 -25.89 -13.58
C MET A 1 -30.26 -24.50 -13.17
N LYS A 2 -30.24 -23.52 -14.09
CA LYS A 2 -29.84 -22.14 -13.78
C LYS A 2 -31.11 -21.30 -13.60
N THR A 3 -31.40 -20.88 -12.37
CA THR A 3 -32.41 -19.86 -12.08
C THR A 3 -31.73 -18.50 -12.15
N SER A 4 -31.76 -17.83 -13.31
CA SER A 4 -31.48 -16.40 -13.34
C SER A 4 -32.72 -15.68 -12.83
N SER A 5 -32.78 -15.45 -11.52
CA SER A 5 -33.75 -14.50 -10.98
C SER A 5 -33.35 -13.12 -11.50
N ALA A 6 -34.13 -12.57 -12.42
CA ALA A 6 -33.93 -11.21 -12.91
C ALA A 6 -34.28 -10.27 -11.75
N LEU A 7 -33.27 -9.65 -11.14
CA LEU A 7 -33.48 -8.62 -10.14
C LEU A 7 -34.10 -7.40 -10.83
N SER A 8 -35.32 -7.03 -10.45
CA SER A 8 -35.95 -5.79 -10.89
C SER A 8 -35.53 -4.66 -9.97
N TYR A 9 -34.82 -3.68 -10.52
CA TYR A 9 -34.49 -2.45 -9.81
C TYR A 9 -35.56 -1.41 -10.11
N GLU A 10 -36.49 -1.20 -9.17
CA GLU A 10 -37.52 -0.16 -9.27
C GLU A 10 -37.22 0.96 -8.27
N LYS A 11 -37.39 2.20 -8.72
CA LYS A 11 -37.27 3.37 -7.86
C LYS A 11 -38.46 3.42 -6.91
N HIS A 12 -38.20 3.55 -5.62
CA HIS A 12 -39.25 3.65 -4.62
C HIS A 12 -40.12 4.92 -4.85
N PRO A 13 -41.46 4.82 -4.87
CA PRO A 13 -42.33 5.95 -5.25
C PRO A 13 -42.25 7.15 -4.29
N GLY A 14 -41.84 6.91 -3.04
CA GLY A 14 -41.61 7.96 -2.04
C GLY A 14 -40.17 8.52 -1.99
N ALA A 15 -39.25 8.02 -2.81
CA ALA A 15 -37.85 8.42 -2.73
C ALA A 15 -37.54 9.63 -3.63
N ILE A 16 -36.92 10.65 -3.04
CA ILE A 16 -36.52 11.90 -3.72
C ILE A 16 -35.04 11.80 -4.09
N TYR A 17 -34.75 11.81 -5.40
CA TYR A 17 -33.39 11.75 -5.95
C TYR A 17 -33.07 13.08 -6.62
N THR A 18 -33.01 14.13 -5.81
CA THR A 18 -32.58 15.44 -6.28
C THR A 18 -31.14 15.64 -5.85
N SER A 19 -30.30 16.06 -6.78
CA SER A 19 -28.98 16.54 -6.43
C SER A 19 -29.13 17.77 -5.54
N ARG A 20 -28.54 17.73 -4.35
CA ARG A 20 -28.40 18.89 -3.47
C ARG A 20 -26.96 19.37 -3.55
N LEU A 21 -26.75 20.68 -3.45
CA LEU A 21 -25.41 21.23 -3.36
C LEU A 21 -24.76 20.73 -2.06
N LEU A 22 -23.64 20.02 -2.18
CA LEU A 22 -22.84 19.56 -1.06
C LEU A 22 -21.89 20.70 -0.66
N SER A 23 -21.98 21.20 0.58
CA SER A 23 -20.99 22.15 1.11
C SER A 23 -19.78 21.37 1.64
N PHE A 24 -18.59 21.76 1.18
CA PHE A 24 -17.33 21.16 1.59
C PHE A 24 -16.73 21.84 2.83
N ASP A 25 -17.26 23.00 3.22
CA ASP A 25 -16.65 23.87 4.24
C ASP A 25 -16.57 23.23 5.63
N ASN A 26 -17.41 22.21 5.89
CA ASN A 26 -17.47 21.48 7.16
C ASN A 26 -17.07 20.01 7.03
N LEU A 27 -16.53 19.59 5.89
CA LEU A 27 -16.08 18.22 5.69
C LEU A 27 -14.60 18.09 6.12
N PRO A 28 -14.23 16.97 6.76
CA PRO A 28 -12.82 16.66 7.00
C PRO A 28 -12.10 16.45 5.67
N GLU A 29 -10.78 16.64 5.69
CA GLU A 29 -9.94 16.49 4.51
C GLU A 29 -10.09 15.09 3.89
N PRO A 30 -10.24 14.98 2.55
CA PRO A 30 -10.39 13.70 1.89
C PRO A 30 -9.16 12.81 2.09
N LYS A 31 -9.38 11.56 2.53
CA LYS A 31 -8.29 10.59 2.75
C LYS A 31 -7.64 10.03 1.47
N ASN A 32 -8.11 10.46 0.31
CA ASN A 32 -7.63 10.03 -0.99
C ASN A 32 -6.79 11.11 -1.70
N SER A 33 -6.40 12.18 -0.99
CA SER A 33 -5.44 13.14 -1.51
C SER A 33 -4.05 12.51 -1.57
N ASP A 34 -3.27 12.86 -2.59
CA ASP A 34 -1.93 12.32 -2.79
C ASP A 34 -0.99 12.57 -1.59
N ASN A 35 -1.25 13.64 -0.83
CA ASN A 35 -0.48 14.05 0.35
C ASN A 35 -0.91 13.38 1.67
N TYR A 36 -1.98 12.57 1.69
CA TYR A 36 -2.54 12.01 2.94
C TYR A 36 -1.57 11.07 3.66
N TYR A 37 -0.68 10.40 2.92
CA TYR A 37 0.29 9.45 3.46
C TYR A 37 1.69 10.03 3.67
N GLU A 38 1.99 11.26 3.25
CA GLU A 38 3.32 11.87 3.41
C GLU A 38 3.75 11.95 4.90
N GLN A 39 2.79 12.07 5.83
CA GLN A 39 3.08 12.02 7.27
C GLN A 39 3.26 10.60 7.82
N ASN A 40 2.66 9.59 7.19
CA ASN A 40 2.76 8.19 7.62
C ASN A 40 4.02 7.50 7.08
N ASP A 41 4.58 7.98 5.98
CA ASP A 41 5.85 7.48 5.47
C ASP A 41 6.97 7.68 6.50
N ASN A 42 6.94 8.74 7.31
CA ASN A 42 7.93 8.95 8.37
C ASN A 42 7.79 7.96 9.52
N ILE A 43 6.57 7.62 9.98
CA ILE A 43 6.41 6.68 11.10
C ILE A 43 6.78 5.27 10.66
N ILE A 44 6.29 4.85 9.49
CA ILE A 44 6.60 3.52 8.93
C ILE A 44 8.09 3.44 8.58
N SER A 45 8.69 4.49 8.03
CA SER A 45 10.13 4.56 7.74
C SER A 45 10.98 4.54 9.00
N ILE A 46 10.63 5.31 10.05
CA ILE A 46 11.37 5.34 11.31
C ILE A 46 11.32 3.97 12.00
N GLU A 47 10.12 3.43 12.23
CA GLU A 47 9.96 2.16 12.93
C GLU A 47 10.57 0.99 12.13
N CYS A 48 10.42 0.96 10.80
CA CYS A 48 11.05 -0.10 9.99
C CYS A 48 12.59 0.03 9.95
N SER A 49 13.14 1.24 9.93
CA SER A 49 14.60 1.44 9.90
C SER A 49 15.28 0.95 11.17
N GLU A 50 14.60 1.01 12.32
CA GLU A 50 15.09 0.43 13.57
C GLU A 50 15.09 -1.11 13.56
N PHE A 51 14.18 -1.74 12.81
CA PHE A 51 14.10 -3.21 12.69
C PHE A 51 15.00 -3.81 11.59
N PHE A 52 15.37 -3.06 10.55
CA PHE A 52 16.11 -3.58 9.40
C PHE A 52 17.62 -3.29 9.40
N GLN A 53 18.25 -3.00 10.54
CA GLN A 53 19.72 -2.87 10.60
C GLN A 53 20.40 -4.23 10.36
N ILE A 54 20.78 -4.47 9.10
CA ILE A 54 21.59 -5.62 8.70
C ILE A 54 23.07 -5.25 8.95
N ASP A 55 23.69 -5.85 9.96
CA ASP A 55 25.14 -5.70 10.23
C ASP A 55 25.95 -6.56 9.26
N ILE A 56 26.39 -5.97 8.15
CA ILE A 56 27.23 -6.62 7.14
C ILE A 56 28.71 -6.73 7.55
N SER A 57 29.13 -6.09 8.65
CA SER A 57 30.52 -6.09 9.11
C SER A 57 30.99 -7.48 9.57
N GLN A 58 30.04 -8.34 9.95
CA GLN A 58 30.30 -9.71 10.36
C GLN A 58 30.32 -10.72 9.21
N LEU A 59 30.07 -10.27 7.98
CA LEU A 59 30.09 -11.13 6.80
C LEU A 59 31.52 -11.47 6.43
N LYS A 60 31.97 -12.68 6.78
CA LYS A 60 33.29 -13.19 6.42
C LYS A 60 33.24 -13.83 5.02
N ILE A 61 33.65 -13.09 4.01
CA ILE A 61 33.84 -13.61 2.66
C ILE A 61 35.16 -14.40 2.66
N SER A 62 35.09 -15.70 2.39
CA SER A 62 36.29 -16.53 2.20
C SER A 62 36.67 -16.47 0.73
N ASP A 63 37.80 -15.84 0.42
CA ASP A 63 38.39 -15.90 -0.92
C ASP A 63 38.79 -17.36 -1.20
N LYS A 64 38.05 -18.01 -2.08
CA LYS A 64 38.25 -19.42 -2.45
C LYS A 64 38.88 -19.56 -3.83
N ASP A 65 39.85 -18.71 -4.15
CA ASP A 65 40.62 -18.83 -5.39
C ASP A 65 42.07 -19.20 -5.07
N GLN A 66 42.27 -20.45 -4.66
CA GLN A 66 43.57 -21.12 -4.79
C GLN A 66 43.48 -22.03 -6.02
N ILE A 67 43.62 -21.43 -7.20
CA ILE A 67 44.03 -22.17 -8.40
C ILE A 67 45.53 -22.41 -8.21
N SER A 68 45.88 -23.60 -7.73
CA SER A 68 47.26 -24.07 -7.74
C SER A 68 47.68 -24.29 -9.20
N GLU A 69 48.52 -23.41 -9.74
CA GLU A 69 49.22 -23.66 -10.99
C GLU A 69 50.21 -24.82 -10.76
N SER A 70 49.99 -25.96 -11.40
CA SER A 70 51.00 -27.02 -11.49
C SER A 70 51.88 -26.74 -12.70
N GLU A 71 53.14 -26.39 -12.48
CA GLU A 71 54.13 -26.34 -13.55
C GLU A 71 54.46 -27.76 -14.03
N GLY A 72 54.44 -27.97 -15.35
CA GLY A 72 54.85 -29.16 -16.06
C GLY A 72 55.15 -28.85 -17.52
#